data_AF-A0A7Y4U1S9-F1
#
_entry.id   AF-A0A7Y4U1S9-F1
#
_cell.length_a   1.000
_cell.length_b   1.000
_cell.length_c   1.000
_cell.angle_alpha   90.00
_cell.angle_beta   90.00
_cell.angle_gamma   90.00
#
_symmetry.space_group_name_H-M   'P 1'
#
loop_
_entity.id
_entity.type
_entity.pdbx_description
1 polymer ?
#
loop_
_entity_poly.entity_id
_entity_poly.type
_entity_poly.pdbx_seq_one_letter_code
_entity_poly.pdbx_strand_id
1 'polypeptide(L)'
;MMPGDRMMEIQGVPMRAESAWGRRVIVPRSLVAPVAALIAIALLIKGGVQFWRIEGAGFDWLLIWQATRLTIRGIDPFALALDPTTVMLLSERAQAETLVAGIPAMVAYPPLTYVWLSGLGMLDFQYARLGFLVLNLLALAVLTETVWRMLALSWREKWGALALGFANLGFSQTLINGNLGILSIAAMALAVRLSYTHRPVSGGLVLGFSLIKHTV
;
A
#
# COMPACT_ATOMS: atom_id res chain seq x y z
N MET A 1 36.13 11.78 -46.75
CA MET A 1 36.65 10.40 -46.78
C MET A 1 37.82 10.34 -45.81
N MET A 2 37.65 9.66 -44.68
CA MET A 2 38.71 9.38 -43.70
C MET A 2 39.36 8.04 -44.05
N PRO A 3 40.69 7.89 -43.93
CA PRO A 3 41.39 6.66 -44.25
C PRO A 3 41.43 5.69 -43.05
N GLY A 4 41.05 4.44 -43.31
CA GLY A 4 41.77 3.27 -42.81
C GLY A 4 41.37 2.71 -41.45
N ASP A 5 40.29 1.92 -41.43
CA ASP A 5 40.16 0.83 -40.46
C ASP A 5 41.20 -0.24 -40.78
N ARG A 6 42.21 -0.39 -39.90
CA ARG A 6 43.12 -1.54 -39.93
C ARG A 6 42.47 -2.70 -39.20
N MET A 7 42.14 -3.77 -39.92
CA MET A 7 41.86 -5.07 -39.33
C MET A 7 43.19 -5.69 -38.85
N MET A 8 43.31 -5.94 -37.54
CA MET A 8 44.29 -6.89 -37.02
C MET A 8 43.68 -8.28 -37.07
N GLU A 9 44.13 -9.10 -38.03
CA GLU A 9 43.97 -10.56 -37.99
C GLU A 9 45.04 -11.14 -37.07
N ILE A 10 44.64 -11.57 -35.87
CA ILE A 10 45.42 -12.50 -35.06
C ILE A 10 44.70 -13.84 -35.09
N GLN A 11 45.27 -14.76 -35.88
CA GLN A 11 45.22 -16.22 -35.77
C GLN A 11 43.87 -16.87 -35.41
N GLY A 12 43.13 -17.27 -36.44
CA GLY A 12 42.95 -18.71 -36.71
C GLY A 12 41.96 -19.54 -35.88
N VAL A 13 41.23 -18.98 -34.92
CA VAL A 13 40.05 -19.66 -34.33
C VAL A 13 38.93 -18.64 -34.17
N PRO A 14 37.78 -18.80 -34.86
CA PRO A 14 36.59 -18.03 -34.53
C PRO A 14 36.06 -18.54 -33.18
N MET A 15 36.60 -18.03 -32.08
CA MET A 15 35.87 -18.05 -30.81
C MET A 15 34.71 -17.08 -30.96
N ARG A 16 33.55 -17.60 -31.39
CA ARG A 16 32.29 -16.98 -31.00
C ARG A 16 32.28 -17.00 -29.48
N ALA A 17 32.55 -15.85 -28.87
CA ALA A 17 32.05 -15.56 -27.54
C ALA A 17 30.52 -15.54 -27.66
N GLU A 18 29.89 -16.71 -27.70
CA GLU A 18 28.49 -16.83 -27.36
C GLU A 18 28.40 -16.40 -25.91
N SER A 19 28.07 -15.13 -25.70
CA SER A 19 27.70 -14.64 -24.39
C SER A 19 26.65 -15.61 -23.83
N ALA A 20 26.99 -16.33 -22.77
CA ALA A 20 26.07 -17.21 -22.03
C ALA A 20 24.80 -16.47 -21.54
N TRP A 21 24.77 -15.15 -21.71
CA TRP A 21 23.66 -14.22 -21.53
C TRP A 21 22.56 -14.29 -22.63
N GLY A 22 22.72 -15.13 -23.65
CA GLY A 22 21.82 -15.19 -24.81
C GLY A 22 20.61 -16.14 -24.68
N ARG A 23 20.49 -16.95 -23.61
CA ARG A 23 19.28 -17.76 -23.41
C ARG A 23 18.15 -16.85 -22.97
N ARG A 24 17.44 -16.27 -23.95
CA ARG A 24 16.10 -15.71 -23.73
C ARG A 24 15.29 -16.82 -23.08
N VAL A 25 15.00 -16.69 -21.79
CA VAL A 25 14.03 -17.56 -21.12
C VAL A 25 12.70 -17.25 -21.80
N ILE A 26 12.32 -18.10 -22.75
CA ILE A 26 11.02 -18.01 -23.40
C ILE A 26 10.02 -18.54 -22.37
N VAL A 27 9.56 -17.65 -21.49
CA VAL A 27 8.42 -17.97 -20.63
C VAL A 27 7.20 -18.03 -21.53
N PRO A 28 6.52 -19.18 -21.66
CA PRO A 28 5.28 -19.25 -22.41
C PRO A 28 4.31 -18.21 -21.85
N ARG A 29 3.77 -17.35 -22.71
CA ARG A 29 2.80 -16.31 -22.29
C ARG A 29 1.60 -16.91 -21.54
N SER A 30 1.28 -18.18 -21.80
CA SER A 30 0.25 -18.95 -21.11
C SER A 30 0.57 -19.25 -19.65
N LEU A 31 1.84 -19.29 -19.25
CA LEU A 31 2.27 -19.56 -17.87
C LEU A 31 2.43 -18.30 -17.01
N VAL A 32 2.52 -17.12 -17.63
CA VAL A 32 2.74 -15.86 -16.90
C VAL A 32 1.60 -15.54 -15.93
N ALA A 33 0.34 -15.64 -16.40
CA ALA A 33 -0.83 -15.34 -15.58
C ALA A 33 -1.00 -16.31 -14.38
N PRO A 34 -0.97 -17.65 -14.55
CA PRO A 34 -1.10 -18.55 -13.41
C PRO A 34 0.07 -18.45 -12.43
N VAL A 35 1.31 -18.24 -12.90
CA VAL A 35 2.46 -18.04 -12.02
C VAL A 35 2.32 -16.74 -11.23
N ALA A 36 1.92 -15.64 -11.88
CA ALA A 36 1.67 -14.38 -11.18
C ALA A 36 0.55 -14.50 -10.15
N ALA A 37 -0.52 -15.24 -10.46
CA ALA A 37 -1.60 -15.52 -9.53
C ALA A 37 -1.14 -16.34 -8.31
N LEU A 38 -0.32 -17.37 -8.52
CA LEU A 38 0.26 -18.17 -7.43
C LEU A 38 1.17 -17.32 -6.53
N ILE A 39 2.03 -16.49 -7.12
CA ILE A 39 2.90 -15.56 -6.39
C ILE A 39 2.04 -14.57 -5.59
N ALA A 40 1.00 -14.00 -6.19
CA ALA A 40 0.08 -13.09 -5.53
C ALA A 40 -0.60 -13.74 -4.32
N ILE A 41 -1.12 -14.97 -4.47
CA ILE A 41 -1.74 -15.73 -3.38
C ILE A 41 -0.72 -16.00 -2.26
N ALA A 42 0.48 -16.46 -2.60
CA ALA A 42 1.52 -16.74 -1.61
C ALA A 42 1.92 -15.48 -0.83
N LEU A 43 2.06 -14.34 -1.51
CA LEU A 43 2.38 -13.06 -0.88
C LEU A 43 1.24 -12.54 -0.01
N LEU A 44 -0.02 -12.71 -0.44
CA LEU A 44 -1.17 -12.36 0.39
C LEU A 44 -1.27 -13.20 1.65
N ILE A 45 -1.08 -14.51 1.53
CA ILE A 45 -1.07 -15.43 2.68
C ILE A 45 0.06 -15.02 3.62
N LYS A 46 1.28 -14.81 3.10
CA LYS A 46 2.41 -14.34 3.88
C LYS A 46 2.07 -13.03 4.59
N GLY A 47 1.68 -11.98 3.85
CA GLY A 47 1.38 -10.67 4.42
C GLY A 47 0.26 -10.72 5.46
N GLY A 48 -0.80 -11.50 5.20
CA GLY A 48 -1.88 -11.74 6.15
C GLY A 48 -1.40 -12.46 7.42
N VAL A 49 -0.64 -13.54 7.29
CA VAL A 49 -0.06 -14.25 8.44
C VAL A 49 0.87 -13.35 9.23
N GLN A 50 1.73 -12.58 8.56
CA GLN A 50 2.65 -11.65 9.21
C GLN A 50 1.88 -10.58 9.97
N PHE A 51 0.92 -9.93 9.33
CA PHE A 51 0.05 -8.97 9.98
C PHE A 51 -0.54 -9.63 11.24
N TRP A 52 -1.30 -10.72 11.12
CA TRP A 52 -2.07 -11.29 12.23
C TRP A 52 -1.25 -11.93 13.34
N ARG A 53 -0.11 -12.55 13.04
CA ARG A 53 0.60 -13.44 13.98
C ARG A 53 1.96 -12.95 14.43
N ILE A 54 2.58 -12.00 13.74
CA ILE A 54 3.91 -11.51 14.11
C ILE A 54 3.75 -10.28 15.01
N GLU A 55 4.36 -10.35 16.18
CA GLU A 55 4.43 -9.24 17.12
C GLU A 55 5.21 -8.07 16.49
N GLY A 56 4.65 -6.86 16.56
CA GLY A 56 5.21 -5.67 15.90
C GLY A 56 4.82 -5.50 14.42
N ALA A 57 4.23 -6.50 13.77
CA ALA A 57 3.61 -6.28 12.46
C ALA A 57 2.36 -5.41 12.60
N GLY A 58 2.07 -4.59 11.59
CA GLY A 58 0.98 -3.61 11.67
C GLY A 58 1.30 -2.40 12.54
N PHE A 59 2.59 -2.08 12.75
CA PHE A 59 3.02 -0.95 13.57
C PHE A 59 2.34 0.37 13.20
N ASP A 60 2.31 0.73 11.91
CA ASP A 60 1.63 1.95 11.44
C ASP A 60 0.13 1.89 11.77
N TRP A 61 -0.50 0.73 11.56
CA TRP A 61 -1.93 0.56 11.87
C TRP A 61 -2.22 0.69 13.36
N LEU A 62 -1.36 0.16 14.22
CA LEU A 62 -1.50 0.32 15.67
C LEU A 62 -1.47 1.81 16.03
N LEU A 63 -0.47 2.56 15.57
CA LEU A 63 -0.37 4.00 15.82
C LEU A 63 -1.61 4.75 15.35
N ILE A 64 -2.09 4.44 14.14
CA ILE A 64 -3.30 5.04 13.57
C ILE A 64 -4.53 4.70 14.42
N TRP A 65 -4.72 3.44 14.81
CA TRP A 65 -5.86 3.01 15.60
C TRP A 65 -5.88 3.66 16.99
N GLN A 66 -4.73 3.75 17.67
CA GLN A 66 -4.58 4.41 18.96
C GLN A 66 -4.93 5.90 18.86
N ALA A 67 -4.28 6.61 17.92
CA ALA A 67 -4.53 8.03 17.68
C ALA A 67 -5.99 8.29 17.30
N THR A 68 -6.61 7.41 16.51
CA THR A 68 -8.02 7.49 16.13
C THR A 68 -8.92 7.33 17.35
N ARG A 69 -8.66 6.36 18.25
CA ARG A 69 -9.46 6.19 19.47
C ARG A 69 -9.39 7.40 20.39
N LEU A 70 -8.20 7.94 20.60
CA LEU A 70 -8.01 9.15 21.41
C LEU A 70 -8.79 10.33 20.79
N THR A 71 -8.69 10.50 19.47
CA THR A 71 -9.41 11.56 18.73
C THR A 71 -10.94 11.44 18.89
N ILE A 72 -11.50 10.23 18.78
CA ILE A 72 -12.95 9.99 18.97
C ILE A 72 -13.41 10.38 20.39
N ARG A 73 -12.51 10.31 21.38
CA ARG A 73 -12.77 10.68 22.78
C ARG A 73 -12.50 12.15 23.08
N GLY A 74 -12.11 12.94 22.07
CA GLY A 74 -11.73 14.34 22.25
C GLY A 74 -10.40 14.52 22.97
N ILE A 75 -9.57 13.49 23.01
CA ILE A 75 -8.22 13.52 23.58
C ILE A 75 -7.24 13.77 22.42
N ASP A 76 -6.36 14.76 22.57
CA ASP A 76 -5.36 15.09 21.55
C ASP A 76 -4.23 14.03 21.52
N PRO A 77 -4.13 13.20 20.46
CA PRO A 77 -3.07 12.21 20.37
C PRO A 77 -1.69 12.82 20.15
N PHE A 78 -1.60 14.04 19.59
CA PHE A 78 -0.32 14.71 19.35
C PHE A 78 0.32 15.16 20.67
N ALA A 79 -0.48 15.76 21.56
CA ALA A 79 -0.03 16.14 22.89
C ALA A 79 0.46 14.93 23.69
N LEU A 80 -0.29 13.81 23.66
CA LEU A 80 0.08 12.58 24.37
C LEU A 80 1.33 11.90 23.79
N ALA A 81 1.56 11.97 22.47
CA ALA A 81 2.76 11.40 21.87
C ALA A 81 4.01 12.25 22.13
N LEU A 82 3.85 13.58 22.25
CA LEU A 82 4.95 14.50 22.59
C LEU A 82 5.33 14.41 24.06
N ASP A 83 4.34 14.33 24.94
CA ASP A 83 4.53 14.21 26.39
C ASP A 83 3.49 13.26 26.99
N PRO A 84 3.82 11.97 27.19
CA PRO A 84 2.92 10.99 27.78
C PRO A 84 2.48 11.33 29.20
N THR A 85 3.20 12.20 29.93
CA THR A 85 2.82 12.61 31.29
C THR A 85 1.57 13.47 31.31
N THR A 86 1.21 14.09 30.17
CA THR A 86 -0.05 14.84 30.02
C THR A 86 -1.30 14.00 30.31
N VAL A 87 -1.19 12.66 30.27
CA VAL A 87 -2.27 11.76 30.70
C VAL A 87 -2.71 12.03 32.14
N MET A 88 -1.80 12.44 33.03
CA MET A 88 -2.10 12.74 34.44
C MET A 88 -2.97 13.99 34.62
N LEU A 89 -3.02 14.84 33.59
CA LEU A 89 -3.84 16.06 33.57
C LEU A 89 -5.27 15.78 33.07
N LEU A 90 -5.55 14.58 32.57
CA LEU A 90 -6.86 14.18 32.09
C LEU A 90 -7.78 13.77 33.25
N SER A 91 -9.10 13.86 33.04
CA SER A 91 -10.08 13.27 33.98
C SER A 91 -9.87 11.76 34.14
N GLU A 92 -10.25 11.19 35.30
CA GLU A 92 -10.12 9.74 35.56
C GLU A 92 -10.72 8.87 34.45
N ARG A 93 -11.87 9.29 33.90
CA ARG A 93 -12.50 8.63 32.76
C ARG A 93 -11.60 8.63 31.52
N ALA A 94 -11.04 9.79 31.18
CA ALA A 94 -10.15 9.92 30.02
C ALA A 94 -8.82 9.19 30.22
N GLN A 95 -8.32 9.08 31.46
CA GLN A 95 -7.18 8.25 31.81
C GLN A 95 -7.48 6.76 31.57
N ALA A 96 -8.62 6.27 32.06
CA ALA A 96 -9.05 4.89 31.84
C ALA A 96 -9.20 4.57 30.34
N GLU A 97 -9.75 5.50 29.56
CA GLU A 97 -9.86 5.36 28.10
C GLU A 97 -8.48 5.33 27.42
N THR A 98 -7.54 6.14 27.88
CA THR A 98 -6.14 6.16 27.37
C THR A 98 -5.41 4.86 27.69
N LEU A 99 -5.65 4.25 28.86
CA LEU A 99 -5.08 2.95 29.23
C LEU A 99 -5.60 1.82 28.32
N VAL A 100 -6.86 1.88 27.89
CA VAL A 100 -7.46 0.89 26.97
C VAL A 100 -6.99 1.08 25.54
N ALA A 101 -6.89 2.33 25.06
CA ALA A 101 -6.39 2.61 23.72
C ALA A 101 -4.87 2.41 23.62
N GLY A 102 -4.13 2.74 24.67
CA GLY A 102 -2.69 2.92 24.64
C GLY A 102 -2.30 4.30 24.09
N ILE A 103 -1.06 4.70 24.39
CA ILE A 103 -0.48 5.95 23.91
C ILE A 103 0.32 5.65 22.64
N PRO A 104 0.05 6.32 21.50
CA PRO A 104 0.84 6.12 20.30
C PRO A 104 2.27 6.59 20.52
N ALA A 105 3.25 5.78 20.13
CA ALA A 105 4.67 6.13 20.23
C ALA A 105 5.04 7.34 19.37
N MET A 106 4.28 7.59 18.29
CA MET A 106 4.37 8.78 17.45
C MET A 106 3.06 8.98 16.69
N VAL A 107 2.80 10.22 16.27
CA VAL A 107 1.67 10.59 15.41
C VAL A 107 2.22 10.96 14.04
N ALA A 108 2.25 9.97 13.14
CA ALA A 108 2.90 10.08 11.82
C ALA A 108 1.94 10.45 10.67
N TYR A 109 0.65 10.61 10.96
CA TYR A 109 -0.39 10.83 9.95
C TYR A 109 -1.11 12.16 10.20
N PRO A 110 -1.60 12.83 9.14
CA PRO A 110 -2.33 14.07 9.30
C PRO A 110 -3.64 13.84 10.08
N PRO A 111 -4.14 14.84 10.83
CA PRO A 111 -5.36 14.70 11.65
C PRO A 111 -6.57 14.16 10.88
N LEU A 112 -6.68 14.53 9.60
CA LEU A 112 -7.74 14.10 8.72
C LEU A 112 -7.80 12.56 8.59
N THR A 113 -6.67 11.87 8.64
CA THR A 113 -6.59 10.40 8.62
C THR A 113 -7.39 9.77 9.75
N TYR A 114 -7.29 10.34 10.96
CA TYR A 114 -7.99 9.86 12.14
C TYR A 114 -9.50 10.10 12.04
N VAL A 115 -9.91 11.22 11.44
CA VAL A 115 -11.33 11.50 11.17
C VAL A 115 -11.91 10.48 10.19
N TRP A 116 -11.21 10.20 9.08
CA TRP A 116 -11.65 9.21 8.07
C TRP A 116 -11.75 7.79 8.62
N LEU A 117 -10.85 7.44 9.54
CA LEU A 117 -10.78 6.10 10.11
C LEU A 117 -11.55 5.97 11.42
N SER A 118 -12.28 7.01 11.85
CA SER A 118 -13.07 7.02 13.09
C SER A 118 -14.00 5.81 13.22
N GLY A 119 -14.66 5.41 12.13
CA GLY A 119 -15.50 4.21 12.11
C GLY A 119 -14.76 2.92 12.48
N LEU A 120 -13.49 2.78 12.06
CA LEU A 120 -12.65 1.65 12.47
C LEU A 120 -12.09 1.82 13.89
N GLY A 121 -11.85 3.05 14.33
CA GLY A 121 -11.41 3.33 15.71
C GLY A 121 -12.47 3.01 16.76
N MET A 122 -13.75 2.96 16.41
CA MET A 122 -14.81 2.51 17.33
C MET A 122 -14.78 1.00 17.60
N LEU A 123 -14.08 0.22 16.76
CA LEU A 123 -13.97 -1.23 16.88
C LEU A 123 -12.79 -1.62 17.77
N ASP A 124 -12.91 -2.76 18.44
CA ASP A 124 -11.75 -3.38 19.09
C ASP A 124 -10.67 -3.69 18.07
N PHE A 125 -9.41 -3.69 18.51
CA PHE A 125 -8.25 -3.74 17.61
C PHE A 125 -8.32 -4.89 16.60
N GLN A 126 -8.76 -6.08 17.00
CA GLN A 126 -8.88 -7.23 16.09
C GLN A 126 -9.92 -7.01 14.98
N TYR A 127 -11.08 -6.44 15.31
CA TYR A 127 -12.11 -6.13 14.32
C TYR A 127 -11.72 -4.92 13.46
N ALA A 128 -11.06 -3.93 14.05
CA ALA A 128 -10.52 -2.77 13.34
C ALA A 128 -9.49 -3.21 12.28
N ARG A 129 -8.65 -4.20 12.59
CA ARG A 129 -7.71 -4.81 11.66
C ARG A 129 -8.37 -5.53 10.49
N LEU A 130 -9.47 -6.25 10.74
CA LEU A 130 -10.25 -6.86 9.67
C LEU A 130 -10.87 -5.78 8.77
N GLY A 131 -11.44 -4.74 9.37
CA GLY A 131 -11.97 -3.59 8.62
C GLY A 131 -10.89 -2.90 7.78
N PHE A 132 -9.70 -2.72 8.34
CA PHE A 132 -8.54 -2.19 7.61
C PHE A 132 -8.16 -3.07 6.42
N LEU A 133 -8.10 -4.39 6.59
CA LEU A 133 -7.85 -5.31 5.49
C LEU A 133 -8.91 -5.18 4.38
N VAL A 134 -10.19 -5.13 4.76
CA VAL A 134 -11.30 -4.93 3.82
C VAL A 134 -11.15 -3.62 3.05
N LEU A 135 -10.83 -2.51 3.73
CA LEU A 135 -10.59 -1.22 3.06
C LEU A 135 -9.45 -1.30 2.03
N ASN A 136 -8.35 -1.97 2.36
CA ASN A 136 -7.24 -2.14 1.44
C ASN A 136 -7.59 -3.03 0.24
N LEU A 137 -8.39 -4.09 0.44
CA LEU A 137 -8.90 -4.93 -0.64
C LEU A 137 -9.86 -4.16 -1.56
N LEU A 138 -10.73 -3.32 -1.00
CA LEU A 138 -11.61 -2.44 -1.78
C LEU A 138 -10.80 -1.42 -2.58
N ALA A 139 -9.78 -0.80 -1.97
CA ALA A 139 -8.89 0.11 -2.66
C ALA A 139 -8.16 -0.57 -3.83
N LEU A 140 -7.68 -1.80 -3.63
CA LEU A 140 -7.08 -2.59 -4.70
C LEU A 140 -8.07 -2.84 -5.83
N ALA A 141 -9.31 -3.25 -5.52
CA ALA A 141 -10.34 -3.49 -6.53
C ALA A 141 -10.65 -2.21 -7.34
N VAL A 142 -10.78 -1.07 -6.67
CA VAL A 142 -10.99 0.24 -7.28
C VAL A 142 -9.80 0.62 -8.18
N LEU A 143 -8.58 0.43 -7.71
CA LEU A 143 -7.36 0.70 -8.48
C LEU A 143 -7.31 -0.17 -9.74
N THR A 144 -7.51 -1.48 -9.61
CA THR A 144 -7.50 -2.41 -10.75
C THR A 144 -8.58 -2.06 -11.77
N GLU A 145 -9.81 -1.80 -11.33
CA GLU A 145 -10.91 -1.39 -12.22
C GLU A 145 -10.60 -0.07 -12.94
N THR A 146 -10.01 0.89 -12.22
CA THR A 146 -9.65 2.19 -12.76
C THR A 146 -8.57 2.07 -13.82
N VAL A 147 -7.48 1.34 -13.52
CA VAL A 147 -6.39 1.09 -14.46
C VAL A 147 -6.89 0.32 -15.68
N TRP A 148 -7.72 -0.71 -15.48
CA TRP A 148 -8.29 -1.48 -16.58
C TRP A 148 -9.06 -0.59 -17.55
N ARG A 149 -9.92 0.29 -17.04
CA ARG A 149 -10.70 1.20 -17.88
C ARG A 149 -9.86 2.27 -18.56
N MET A 150 -8.85 2.82 -17.87
CA MET A 150 -7.99 3.87 -18.43
C MET A 150 -7.07 3.34 -19.54
N LEU A 151 -6.58 2.11 -19.41
CA LEU A 151 -5.64 1.52 -20.37
C LEU A 151 -6.31 0.58 -21.39
N ALA A 152 -7.65 0.46 -21.36
CA ALA A 152 -8.41 -0.44 -22.22
C ALA A 152 -7.85 -1.88 -22.27
N LEU A 153 -7.38 -2.39 -21.12
CA LEU A 153 -6.70 -3.69 -21.06
C LEU A 153 -7.63 -4.84 -21.49
N SER A 154 -7.05 -5.87 -22.10
CA SER A 154 -7.75 -7.13 -22.31
C SER A 154 -8.05 -7.84 -20.98
N TRP A 155 -9.00 -8.77 -21.00
CA TRP A 155 -9.34 -9.58 -19.82
C TRP A 155 -8.14 -10.31 -19.22
N ARG A 156 -7.19 -10.78 -20.06
CA ARG A 156 -5.97 -11.45 -19.60
C ARG A 156 -5.01 -10.49 -18.90
N GLU A 157 -4.85 -9.29 -19.43
CA GLU A 157 -4.02 -8.23 -18.83
C GLU A 157 -4.63 -7.71 -17.53
N LYS A 158 -5.96 -7.67 -17.42
CA LYS A 158 -6.67 -7.36 -16.17
C LYS A 158 -6.25 -8.30 -15.04
N TRP A 159 -6.22 -9.61 -15.29
CA TRP A 159 -5.79 -10.60 -14.29
C TRP A 159 -4.32 -10.46 -13.93
N GLY A 160 -3.46 -10.12 -14.90
CA GLY A 160 -2.06 -9.79 -14.64
C GLY A 160 -1.91 -8.57 -13.72
N ALA A 161 -2.63 -7.49 -14.01
CA ALA A 161 -2.63 -6.28 -13.19
C ALA A 161 -3.18 -6.54 -11.77
N LEU A 162 -4.24 -7.35 -11.65
CA LEU A 162 -4.79 -7.76 -10.36
C LEU A 162 -3.78 -8.59 -9.56
N ALA A 163 -3.10 -9.54 -10.20
CA ALA A 163 -2.06 -10.35 -9.56
C ALA A 163 -0.88 -9.49 -9.07
N LEU A 164 -0.43 -8.52 -9.88
CA LEU A 164 0.61 -7.57 -9.46
C LEU A 164 0.14 -6.70 -8.29
N GLY A 165 -1.11 -6.25 -8.31
CA GLY A 165 -1.69 -5.46 -7.22
C GLY A 165 -1.80 -6.24 -5.91
N PHE A 166 -2.21 -7.51 -5.96
CA PHE A 166 -2.23 -8.41 -4.81
C PHE A 166 -0.81 -8.76 -4.31
N ALA A 167 0.13 -8.99 -5.23
CA ALA A 167 1.53 -9.17 -4.88
C ALA A 167 2.08 -7.93 -4.16
N ASN A 168 1.76 -6.73 -4.64
CA ASN A 168 2.11 -5.48 -3.96
C ASN A 168 1.44 -5.38 -2.59
N LEU A 169 0.16 -5.74 -2.45
CA LEU A 169 -0.54 -5.73 -1.16
C LEU A 169 0.15 -6.62 -0.11
N GLY A 170 0.54 -7.84 -0.51
CA GLY A 170 1.18 -8.83 0.37
C GLY A 170 2.67 -8.62 0.63
N PHE A 171 3.39 -8.00 -0.30
CA PHE A 171 4.83 -7.75 -0.20
C PHE A 171 5.16 -6.34 0.34
N SER A 172 4.38 -5.33 -0.02
CA SER A 172 4.62 -3.96 0.41
C SER A 172 4.34 -3.78 1.90
N GLN A 173 4.81 -2.65 2.43
CA GLN A 173 4.53 -2.22 3.80
C GLN A 173 3.02 -2.04 4.11
N THR A 174 2.13 -2.17 3.12
CA THR A 174 0.67 -2.10 3.31
C THR A 174 0.17 -3.13 4.32
N LEU A 175 0.33 -4.44 4.08
CA LEU A 175 -0.08 -5.46 5.05
C LEU A 175 0.96 -5.68 6.15
N ILE A 176 2.26 -5.54 5.85
CA ILE A 176 3.30 -5.81 6.83
C ILE A 176 3.32 -4.74 7.94
N ASN A 177 3.25 -3.45 7.59
CA ASN A 177 3.26 -2.35 8.55
C ASN A 177 1.87 -1.79 8.85
N GLY A 178 0.83 -2.15 8.08
CA GLY A 178 -0.50 -1.57 8.26
C GLY A 178 -0.62 -0.18 7.63
N ASN A 179 0.01 0.01 6.47
CA ASN A 179 0.15 1.29 5.80
C ASN A 179 -1.02 1.61 4.84
N LEU A 180 -1.39 2.89 4.69
CA LEU A 180 -2.48 3.39 3.83
C LEU A 180 -2.08 3.66 2.36
N GLY A 181 -0.94 3.14 1.91
CA GLY A 181 -0.36 3.47 0.59
C GLY A 181 -1.28 3.14 -0.59
N ILE A 182 -1.87 1.94 -0.60
CA ILE A 182 -2.75 1.52 -1.70
C ILE A 182 -4.03 2.34 -1.78
N LEU A 183 -4.59 2.77 -0.63
CA LEU A 183 -5.75 3.67 -0.58
C LEU A 183 -5.43 5.00 -1.28
N SER A 184 -4.24 5.55 -1.01
CA SER A 184 -3.79 6.80 -1.61
C SER A 184 -3.62 6.67 -3.12
N ILE A 185 -2.96 5.59 -3.58
CA ILE A 185 -2.77 5.30 -5.01
C ILE A 185 -4.11 5.07 -5.72
N ALA A 186 -5.03 4.33 -5.11
CA ALA A 186 -6.37 4.10 -5.64
C ALA A 186 -7.15 5.40 -5.79
N ALA A 187 -7.10 6.27 -4.77
CA ALA A 187 -7.73 7.58 -4.81
C ALA A 187 -7.13 8.46 -5.92
N MET A 188 -5.80 8.56 -6.02
CA MET A 188 -5.14 9.33 -7.09
C MET A 188 -5.52 8.81 -8.49
N ALA A 189 -5.49 7.50 -8.72
CA ALA A 189 -5.87 6.91 -10.00
C ALA A 189 -7.34 7.21 -10.35
N LEU A 190 -8.25 7.05 -9.36
CA LEU A 190 -9.67 7.32 -9.56
C LEU A 190 -9.93 8.81 -9.82
N ALA A 191 -9.23 9.71 -9.13
CA ALA A 191 -9.32 11.15 -9.35
C ALA A 191 -8.92 11.51 -10.78
N VAL A 192 -7.80 10.97 -11.27
CA VAL A 192 -7.34 11.15 -12.65
C VAL A 192 -8.40 10.66 -13.64
N ARG A 193 -8.95 9.46 -13.44
CA ARG A 193 -10.02 8.93 -14.30
C ARG A 193 -11.27 9.82 -14.30
N LEU A 194 -11.70 10.32 -13.15
CA LEU A 194 -12.87 11.19 -13.04
C LEU A 194 -12.65 12.53 -13.75
N SER A 195 -11.43 13.07 -13.67
CA SER A 195 -11.05 14.27 -14.43
C SER A 195 -11.10 14.02 -15.94
N TYR A 196 -10.62 12.86 -16.41
CA TYR A 196 -10.72 12.48 -17.82
C TYR A 196 -12.17 12.26 -18.29
N THR A 197 -13.10 11.89 -17.41
CA THR A 197 -14.52 11.72 -17.75
C THR A 197 -15.37 12.96 -17.47
N HIS A 198 -14.75 14.15 -17.44
CA HIS A 198 -15.40 15.44 -17.23
C HIS A 198 -16.14 15.58 -15.89
N ARG A 199 -15.67 14.93 -14.83
CA ARG A 199 -16.19 15.05 -13.44
C ARG A 199 -15.14 15.64 -12.49
N PRO A 200 -14.66 16.88 -12.72
CA PRO A 200 -13.54 17.45 -11.98
C PRO A 200 -13.83 17.67 -10.49
N VAL A 201 -15.07 18.02 -10.13
CA VAL A 201 -15.46 18.20 -8.71
C VAL A 201 -15.34 16.90 -7.94
N SER A 202 -15.89 15.80 -8.48
CA SER A 202 -15.75 14.47 -7.87
C SER A 202 -14.29 14.01 -7.85
N GLY A 203 -13.53 14.30 -8.91
CA GLY A 203 -12.09 14.04 -8.95
C GLY A 203 -11.32 14.76 -7.85
N GLY A 204 -11.60 16.05 -7.64
CA GLY A 204 -11.02 16.85 -6.55
C GLY A 204 -11.37 16.33 -5.16
N LEU A 205 -12.63 15.92 -4.94
CA LEU A 205 -13.05 15.28 -3.68
C LEU A 205 -12.26 13.99 -3.43
N VAL A 206 -12.19 13.10 -4.43
CA VAL A 206 -11.43 11.84 -4.35
C VAL A 206 -9.93 12.10 -4.14
N LEU A 207 -9.37 13.13 -4.76
CA LEU A 207 -7.97 13.53 -4.52
C LEU A 207 -7.77 14.03 -3.08
N GLY A 208 -8.76 14.70 -2.49
CA GLY A 208 -8.76 15.02 -1.06
C GLY A 208 -8.61 13.78 -0.18
N PHE A 209 -9.21 12.64 -0.56
CA PHE A 209 -9.01 11.37 0.15
C PHE A 209 -7.58 10.82 0.02
N SER A 210 -6.80 11.16 -1.01
CA SER A 210 -5.41 10.69 -1.05
C SER A 210 -4.51 11.39 -0.02
N LEU A 211 -4.95 12.52 0.52
CA LEU A 211 -4.22 13.28 1.55
C LEU A 211 -4.26 12.59 2.94
N ILE A 212 -5.00 11.48 3.09
CA ILE A 212 -4.99 10.64 4.31
C ILE A 212 -3.63 9.98 4.58
N LYS A 213 -2.70 10.06 3.64
CA LYS A 213 -1.32 9.65 3.83
C LYS A 213 -0.42 10.64 3.10
N HIS A 214 -0.01 11.68 3.81
CA HIS A 214 1.21 12.40 3.47
C HIS A 214 2.36 11.80 4.27
N THR A 215 3.06 10.85 3.66
CA THR A 215 4.45 10.57 4.07
C THR A 215 5.31 11.70 3.49
N VAL A 216 5.82 12.56 4.37
CA VAL A 216 7.00 13.40 4.06
C VAL A 216 8.23 12.50 4.16
#